data_AF-A0A520HRN4-F1
#
_entry.id   AF-A0A520HRN4-F1
#
_cell.length_a   1.000
_cell.length_b   1.000
_cell.length_c   1.000
_cell.angle_alpha   90.00
_cell.angle_beta   90.00
_cell.angle_gamma   90.00
#
_symmetry.space_group_name_H-M   'P 1'
#
loop_
_entity.id
_entity.type
_entity.pdbx_description
1 polymer ?
#
loop_
_entity_poly.entity_id
_entity_poly.type
_entity_poly.pdbx_seq_one_letter_code
_entity_poly.pdbx_strand_id
1 'polypeptide(L)'
;MANHVLLTSEEHRALRINPSRGADFGDAVMSCLIVPTEFRRVQNDYPILFRLTPQRDRFQALAMFGFEPGENLFLDGTRWDARYRPLALEIQPFLIGHPATPGGDKQIHLDLDSPRVATGGEGVRVFDDVGRATPPP
;
A
#
# COMPACT_ATOMS: atom_id res chain seq x y z
N MET A 1 12.17 9.56 -3.67
CA MET A 1 11.90 9.62 -2.22
C MET A 1 10.39 9.70 -2.08
N ALA A 2 9.78 8.96 -1.17
CA ALA A 2 8.32 9.01 -1.02
C ALA A 2 7.88 10.37 -0.44
N ASN A 3 6.81 10.93 -0.98
CA ASN A 3 6.26 12.23 -0.62
C ASN A 3 5.01 12.03 0.25
N HIS A 4 5.23 11.71 1.52
CA HIS A 4 4.14 11.40 2.46
C HIS A 4 3.48 12.67 3.00
N VAL A 5 2.21 12.85 2.69
CA VAL A 5 1.38 13.96 3.20
C VAL A 5 0.21 13.43 4.01
N LEU A 6 -0.34 14.26 4.90
CA LEU A 6 -1.58 13.94 5.62
C LEU A 6 -2.75 13.96 4.63
N LEU A 7 -3.57 12.91 4.60
CA LEU A 7 -4.74 12.86 3.75
C LEU A 7 -5.89 13.64 4.41
N THR A 8 -6.27 14.76 3.79
CA THR A 8 -7.37 15.63 4.25
C THR A 8 -8.40 15.84 3.12
N SER A 9 -9.68 15.95 3.47
CA SER A 9 -10.74 16.20 2.47
C SER A 9 -10.68 17.61 1.88
N GLU A 10 -10.04 18.55 2.58
CA GLU A 10 -9.83 19.93 2.11
C GLU A 10 -8.79 19.98 0.99
N GLU A 11 -7.61 19.41 1.22
CA GLU A 11 -6.50 19.49 0.25
C GLU A 11 -6.63 18.42 -0.85
N HIS A 12 -7.28 17.29 -0.57
CA HIS A 12 -7.29 16.11 -1.45
C HIS A 12 -8.67 15.77 -2.00
N ARG A 13 -9.64 16.71 -2.01
CA ARG A 13 -11.02 16.46 -2.48
C ARG A 13 -11.10 15.88 -3.89
N ALA A 14 -10.24 16.36 -4.78
CA ALA A 14 -10.20 15.96 -6.18
C ALA A 14 -9.28 14.75 -6.44
N LEU A 15 -8.59 14.26 -5.40
CA LEU A 15 -7.65 13.15 -5.51
C LEU A 15 -8.35 11.89 -6.02
N ARG A 16 -7.71 11.26 -6.99
CA ARG A 16 -8.13 9.98 -7.56
C ARG A 16 -6.97 9.00 -7.53
N ILE A 17 -7.30 7.74 -7.24
CA ILE A 17 -6.35 6.63 -7.22
C ILE A 17 -6.69 5.67 -8.34
N ASN A 18 -5.69 5.28 -9.12
CA ASN A 18 -5.82 4.25 -10.14
C ASN A 18 -5.77 2.86 -9.48
N PRO A 19 -6.88 2.07 -9.55
CA PRO A 19 -6.93 0.74 -8.95
C PRO A 19 -6.27 -0.33 -9.82
N SER A 20 -5.79 0.05 -11.01
CA SER A 20 -5.18 -0.88 -11.95
C SER A 20 -3.95 -1.55 -11.35
N ARG A 21 -3.66 -2.74 -11.88
CA ARG A 21 -2.56 -3.58 -11.45
C ARG A 21 -1.48 -3.59 -12.50
N GLY A 22 -0.23 -3.70 -12.06
CA GLY A 22 0.91 -3.82 -12.96
C GLY A 22 2.12 -3.05 -12.48
N ALA A 23 3.24 -3.28 -13.17
CA ALA A 23 4.52 -2.65 -12.85
C ALA A 23 4.42 -1.12 -12.88
N ASP A 24 3.70 -0.56 -13.87
CA ASP A 24 3.47 0.88 -14.02
C ASP A 24 2.70 1.50 -12.84
N PHE A 25 1.99 0.69 -12.06
CA PHE A 25 1.24 1.11 -10.87
C PHE A 25 1.98 0.79 -9.55
N GLY A 26 3.25 0.42 -9.63
CA GLY A 26 4.09 0.13 -8.47
C GLY A 26 3.93 -1.27 -7.88
N ASP A 27 3.31 -2.22 -8.60
CA ASP A 27 3.17 -3.61 -8.13
C ASP A 27 4.44 -4.47 -8.33
N ALA A 28 5.43 -3.96 -9.08
CA ALA A 28 6.71 -4.62 -9.32
C ALA A 28 7.66 -4.45 -8.11
N VAL A 29 7.27 -4.99 -6.95
CA VAL A 29 8.04 -4.93 -5.71
C VAL A 29 8.53 -6.30 -5.28
N MET A 30 9.76 -6.35 -4.75
CA MET A 30 10.40 -7.58 -4.26
C MET A 30 9.70 -8.19 -3.05
N SER A 31 9.10 -7.36 -2.21
CA SER A 31 8.42 -7.78 -0.98
C SER A 31 7.51 -6.67 -0.46
N CYS A 32 6.58 -7.02 0.43
CA CYS A 32 5.81 -6.04 1.19
C CYS A 32 5.66 -6.45 2.66
N LEU A 33 5.35 -5.48 3.52
CA LEU A 33 4.98 -5.75 4.91
C LEU A 33 3.68 -6.55 4.98
N ILE A 34 3.62 -7.45 5.96
CA ILE A 34 2.42 -8.20 6.32
C ILE A 34 2.25 -8.20 7.84
N VAL A 35 1.01 -8.33 8.31
CA VAL A 35 0.72 -8.45 9.74
C VAL A 35 0.32 -9.88 10.14
N PRO A 36 0.46 -10.28 11.42
CA PRO A 36 0.17 -11.65 11.86
C PRO A 36 -1.23 -12.17 11.50
N THR A 37 -2.23 -11.29 11.43
CA THR A 37 -3.60 -11.64 11.02
C THR A 37 -3.70 -12.08 9.56
N GLU A 38 -2.70 -11.78 8.72
CA GLU A 38 -2.64 -12.19 7.31
C GLU A 38 -1.88 -13.51 7.10
N PHE A 39 -1.09 -13.98 8.08
CA PHE A 39 -0.10 -15.06 7.87
C PHE A 39 -0.71 -16.34 7.30
N ARG A 40 -1.89 -16.75 7.78
CA ARG A 40 -2.56 -17.97 7.28
C ARG A 40 -2.90 -17.89 5.79
N ARG A 41 -3.18 -16.71 5.27
CA ARG A 41 -3.48 -16.50 3.84
C ARG A 41 -2.19 -16.38 3.05
N VAL A 42 -1.26 -15.55 3.54
CA VAL A 42 0.03 -15.28 2.89
C VAL A 42 0.87 -16.55 2.72
N GLN A 43 0.99 -17.38 3.77
CA GLN A 43 1.88 -18.56 3.73
C GLN A 43 1.50 -19.61 2.68
N ASN A 44 0.28 -19.56 2.13
CA ASN A 44 -0.16 -20.50 1.11
C ASN A 44 0.46 -20.20 -0.26
N ASP A 45 0.82 -18.93 -0.50
CA ASP A 45 1.30 -18.44 -1.78
C ASP A 45 2.74 -17.89 -1.70
N TYR A 46 3.15 -17.31 -0.56
CA TYR A 46 4.42 -16.59 -0.42
C TYR A 46 5.26 -17.07 0.77
N PRO A 47 6.60 -17.07 0.62
CA PRO A 47 7.50 -17.11 1.77
C PRO A 47 7.29 -15.91 2.70
N ILE A 48 7.29 -16.18 4.01
CA ILE A 48 7.27 -15.14 5.05
C ILE A 48 8.69 -14.97 5.62
N LEU A 49 9.28 -13.80 5.39
CA LEU A 49 10.58 -13.44 5.92
C LEU A 49 10.41 -12.56 7.16
N PHE A 50 11.12 -12.89 8.24
CA PHE A 50 11.21 -12.03 9.42
C PHE A 50 12.52 -11.26 9.39
N ARG A 51 12.43 -9.93 9.25
CA ARG A 51 13.57 -9.02 9.27
C ARG A 51 13.61 -8.27 10.58
N LEU A 52 14.76 -8.30 11.25
CA LEU A 52 15.01 -7.47 12.40
C LEU A 52 15.08 -5.98 11.98
N THR A 53 14.43 -5.09 12.71
CA THR A 53 14.51 -3.64 12.45
C THR A 53 15.94 -3.12 12.53
N PRO A 54 16.24 -1.97 11.89
CA PRO A 54 17.54 -1.32 12.05
C PRO A 54 17.92 -1.06 13.51
N GLN A 55 16.94 -0.75 14.36
CA GLN A 55 17.09 -0.54 15.81
C GLN A 55 17.32 -1.84 16.59
N ARG A 56 17.16 -3.01 15.95
CA ARG A 56 17.32 -4.35 16.53
C ARG A 56 16.41 -4.68 17.71
N ASP A 57 15.29 -3.99 17.81
CA ASP A 57 14.33 -4.10 18.91
C ASP A 57 13.11 -4.97 18.58
N ARG A 58 12.79 -5.14 17.28
CA ARG A 58 11.59 -5.85 16.83
C ARG A 58 11.77 -6.49 15.47
N PHE A 59 10.96 -7.51 15.18
CA PHE A 59 10.88 -8.09 13.84
C PHE A 59 9.73 -7.47 13.05
N GLN A 60 9.94 -7.32 11.75
CA GLN A 60 8.91 -7.09 10.75
C GLN A 60 8.76 -8.35 9.91
N ALA A 61 7.51 -8.70 9.60
CA ALA A 61 7.21 -9.78 8.66
C ALA A 61 7.03 -9.20 7.26
N LEU A 62 7.63 -9.87 6.28
CA LEU A 62 7.57 -9.53 4.87
C LEU A 62 7.06 -10.73 4.08
N ALA A 63 6.13 -10.51 3.15
CA ALA A 63 5.86 -11.46 2.07
C ALA A 63 6.87 -11.24 0.96
N MET A 64 7.55 -12.28 0.49
CA MET A 64 8.51 -12.19 -0.60
C MET A 64 7.86 -12.53 -1.94
N PHE A 65 8.16 -11.73 -2.95
CA PHE A 65 7.65 -11.87 -4.32
C PHE A 65 8.74 -12.08 -5.37
N GLY A 66 9.97 -11.65 -5.07
CA GLY A 66 11.14 -11.78 -5.95
C GLY A 66 12.43 -11.79 -5.15
N PHE A 67 13.55 -11.82 -5.87
CA PHE A 67 14.90 -11.84 -5.30
C PHE A 67 15.62 -10.50 -5.44
N GLU A 68 15.17 -9.64 -6.37
CA GLU A 68 15.77 -8.33 -6.63
C GLU A 68 14.78 -7.16 -6.48
N PRO A 69 15.25 -5.95 -6.13
CA PRO A 69 14.42 -4.75 -6.16
C PRO A 69 13.80 -4.53 -7.54
N GLY A 70 12.49 -4.29 -7.60
CA GLY A 70 11.78 -4.15 -8.87
C GLY A 70 11.23 -5.46 -9.45
N GLU A 71 11.54 -6.60 -8.85
CA GLU A 71 11.06 -7.91 -9.32
C GLU A 71 9.85 -8.39 -8.52
N ASN A 72 8.83 -8.89 -9.22
CA ASN A 72 7.70 -9.59 -8.62
C ASN A 72 7.31 -10.78 -9.51
N LEU A 73 7.69 -12.00 -9.09
CA LEU A 73 7.46 -13.24 -9.84
C LEU A 73 5.98 -13.68 -9.84
N PHE A 74 5.15 -13.03 -9.03
CA PHE A 74 3.70 -13.25 -8.98
C PHE A 74 2.94 -12.21 -9.81
N LEU A 75 3.63 -11.35 -10.57
CA LEU A 75 3.02 -10.36 -11.44
C LEU A 75 3.32 -10.68 -12.90
N ASP A 76 2.25 -10.94 -13.67
CA ASP A 76 2.31 -11.15 -15.12
C ASP A 76 1.45 -10.09 -15.82
N GLY A 77 2.10 -9.02 -16.28
CA GLY A 77 1.42 -7.82 -16.76
C GLY A 77 0.53 -7.22 -15.67
N THR A 78 -0.80 -7.33 -15.83
CA THR A 78 -1.80 -6.90 -14.83
C THR A 78 -2.37 -8.05 -14.00
N ARG A 79 -1.99 -9.31 -14.31
CA ARG A 79 -2.44 -10.50 -13.60
C ARG A 79 -1.57 -10.73 -12.38
N TRP A 80 -2.22 -11.02 -11.26
CA TRP A 80 -1.54 -11.43 -10.03
C TRP A 80 -1.69 -12.95 -9.86
N ASP A 81 -0.58 -13.68 -9.86
CA ASP A 81 -0.54 -15.15 -9.87
C ASP A 81 -0.48 -15.76 -8.46
N ALA A 82 -1.45 -15.37 -7.63
CA ALA A 82 -1.63 -15.91 -6.29
C ALA A 82 -3.07 -15.65 -5.82
N ARG A 83 -3.54 -16.41 -4.84
CA ARG A 83 -4.93 -16.31 -4.35
C ARG A 83 -5.12 -15.14 -3.41
N TYR A 84 -4.10 -14.78 -2.64
CA TYR A 84 -4.14 -13.68 -1.70
C TYR A 84 -3.19 -12.57 -2.11
N ARG A 85 -3.65 -11.32 -2.13
CA ARG A 85 -2.77 -10.15 -2.25
C ARG A 85 -2.64 -9.51 -0.86
N PRO A 86 -1.42 -9.28 -0.36
CA PRO A 86 -1.26 -8.61 0.92
C PRO A 86 -1.92 -7.24 0.97
N LEU A 87 -2.54 -6.92 2.12
CA LEU A 87 -3.30 -5.68 2.30
C LEU A 87 -2.43 -4.45 2.09
N ALA A 88 -1.14 -4.52 2.45
CA ALA A 88 -0.18 -3.44 2.24
C ALA A 88 -0.01 -3.04 0.76
N LEU A 89 -0.29 -3.93 -0.18
CA LEU A 89 -0.33 -3.62 -1.61
C LEU A 89 -1.73 -3.12 -2.04
N GLU A 90 -2.78 -3.68 -1.45
CA GLU A 90 -4.17 -3.29 -1.76
C GLU A 90 -4.48 -1.85 -1.37
N ILE A 91 -3.97 -1.40 -0.23
CA ILE A 91 -4.26 -0.05 0.28
C ILE A 91 -3.32 1.03 -0.28
N GLN A 92 -2.41 0.71 -1.22
CA GLN A 92 -1.54 1.74 -1.77
C GLN A 92 -2.36 2.83 -2.48
N PRO A 93 -1.98 4.11 -2.35
CA PRO A 93 -0.74 4.62 -1.74
C PRO A 93 -0.89 5.09 -0.29
N PHE A 94 -1.88 4.57 0.43
CA PHE A 94 -2.18 5.00 1.79
C PHE A 94 -1.31 4.32 2.84
N LEU A 95 -1.00 5.07 3.89
CA LEU A 95 -0.24 4.64 5.06
C LEU A 95 -0.99 5.06 6.32
N ILE A 96 -0.94 4.24 7.37
CA ILE A 96 -1.50 4.61 8.66
C ILE A 96 -0.37 5.16 9.54
N GLY A 97 -0.38 6.47 9.76
CA GLY A 97 0.52 7.20 10.65
C GLY A 97 0.12 7.07 12.12
N HIS A 98 1.11 7.27 12.99
CA HIS A 98 0.85 7.46 14.41
C HIS A 98 0.23 8.85 14.62
N PRO A 99 -0.65 9.02 15.62
CA PRO A 99 -1.19 10.33 15.94
C PRO A 99 -0.07 11.32 16.24
N ALA A 100 -0.24 12.58 15.81
CA ALA A 100 0.71 13.66 16.09
C ALA A 100 0.86 13.95 17.60
N THR A 101 -0.14 13.56 18.40
CA THR A 101 -0.15 13.70 19.86
C THR A 101 -0.47 12.36 20.54
N PRO A 102 0.08 12.09 21.74
CA PRO A 102 -0.30 10.91 22.51
C PRO A 102 -1.80 10.87 22.79
N GLY A 103 -2.46 9.76 22.45
CA GLY A 103 -3.90 9.59 22.63
C GLY A 103 -4.78 10.18 21.51
N GLY A 104 -4.20 10.76 20.47
CA GLY A 104 -4.93 11.21 19.29
C GLY A 104 -5.36 10.08 18.37
N ASP A 105 -6.20 10.42 17.39
CA ASP A 105 -6.65 9.47 16.37
C ASP A 105 -5.53 9.14 15.37
N LYS A 106 -5.54 7.89 14.87
CA LYS A 106 -4.62 7.47 13.80
C LYS A 106 -4.87 8.33 12.56
N GLN A 107 -3.79 8.77 11.94
CA GLN A 107 -3.84 9.61 10.75
C GLN A 107 -3.60 8.77 9.50
N ILE A 108 -4.35 9.02 8.43
CA ILE A 108 -4.07 8.43 7.13
C ILE A 108 -3.13 9.36 6.38
N HIS A 109 -2.01 8.84 5.94
CA HIS A 109 -1.06 9.50 5.07
C HIS A 109 -1.15 8.92 3.66
N LEU A 110 -0.69 9.68 2.69
CA LEU A 110 -0.68 9.35 1.27
C LEU A 110 0.73 9.62 0.72
N ASP A 111 1.27 8.70 -0.07
CA ASP A 111 2.42 8.99 -0.93
C ASP A 111 1.94 9.65 -2.24
N LEU A 112 2.16 10.97 -2.37
CA LEU A 112 1.77 11.73 -3.56
C LEU A 112 2.58 11.37 -4.81
N ASP A 113 3.79 10.85 -4.63
CA ASP A 113 4.66 10.45 -5.73
C ASP A 113 4.36 9.02 -6.20
N SER A 114 3.33 8.36 -5.62
CA SER A 114 2.92 7.04 -6.04
C SER A 114 2.41 7.05 -7.49
N PRO A 115 2.83 6.08 -8.32
CA PRO A 115 2.28 5.90 -9.67
C PRO A 115 0.76 5.65 -9.71
N ARG A 116 0.14 5.38 -8.55
CA ARG A 116 -1.32 5.20 -8.45
C ARG A 116 -2.07 6.53 -8.32
N VAL A 117 -1.41 7.63 -8.00
CA VAL A 117 -2.05 8.95 -7.98
C VAL A 117 -2.36 9.37 -9.42
N ALA A 118 -3.64 9.45 -9.76
CA ALA A 118 -4.07 9.75 -11.11
C ALA A 118 -3.84 11.22 -11.45
N THR A 119 -3.39 11.49 -12.68
CA THR A 119 -3.08 12.84 -13.16
C THR A 119 -4.01 13.30 -14.28
N GLY A 120 -4.71 12.39 -14.96
CA GLY A 120 -5.60 12.69 -16.10
C GLY A 120 -7.10 12.69 -15.77
N GLY A 121 -7.48 12.56 -14.50
CA GLY A 121 -8.88 12.52 -14.06
C GLY A 121 -9.52 11.12 -14.05
N GLU A 122 -8.81 10.11 -14.53
CA GLU A 122 -9.12 8.69 -14.35
C GLU A 122 -9.01 8.23 -12.88
N GLY A 123 -9.52 7.02 -12.59
CA GLY A 123 -9.41 6.42 -11.26
C GLY A 123 -10.56 6.74 -10.31
N VAL A 124 -10.47 6.18 -9.11
CA VAL A 124 -11.51 6.24 -8.07
C VAL A 124 -11.23 7.41 -7.15
N ARG A 125 -12.24 8.26 -6.92
CA ARG A 125 -12.11 9.38 -5.99
C ARG A 125 -11.89 8.85 -4.58
N VAL A 126 -11.03 9.51 -3.81
CA VAL A 126 -10.75 9.15 -2.41
C VAL A 126 -11.79 9.75 -1.45
N PHE A 127 -12.40 10.86 -1.85
CA PHE A 127 -13.49 11.50 -1.12
C PHE A 127 -14.71 11.62 -2.02
N ASP A 128 -15.91 11.52 -1.45
CA ASP A 128 -17.15 11.77 -2.15
C ASP A 128 -17.45 13.27 -2.31
N ASP A 129 -18.63 13.61 -2.84
CA ASP A 129 -19.04 14.99 -3.09
C ASP A 129 -19.34 15.78 -1.82
N VAL A 130 -19.49 15.12 -0.67
CA VAL A 130 -19.69 15.75 0.63
C VAL A 130 -18.44 15.69 1.52
N GLY A 131 -17.31 15.22 0.97
CA GLY A 131 -16.02 15.18 1.64
C GLY A 131 -15.80 14.00 2.58
N ARG A 132 -16.63 12.95 2.49
CA ARG A 132 -16.42 11.69 3.23
C ARG A 132 -15.48 10.78 2.46
N ALA A 133 -14.62 10.07 3.19
CA ALA A 133 -13.75 9.07 2.58
C ALA A 133 -14.58 7.97 1.91
N THR A 134 -14.22 7.62 0.69
CA THR A 134 -14.79 6.48 0.00
C THR A 134 -14.08 5.20 0.43
N PRO A 135 -14.74 4.04 0.33
CA PRO A 135 -14.04 2.76 0.45
C PRO A 135 -12.89 2.68 -0.58
N PRO A 136 -11.76 2.05 -0.24
CA PRO A 136 -10.74 1.72 -1.23
C PRO A 136 -11.33 0.80 -2.31
N PRO A 137 -10.84 0.90 -3.55
CA PRO A 137 -11.34 0.14 -4.69
C PRO A 137 -11.02 -1.36 -4.65
#